data_AF-A0A943NHU3-F1
#
_entry.id   AF-A0A943NHU3-F1
#
_cell.length_a   1.000
_cell.length_b   1.000
_cell.length_c   1.000
_cell.angle_alpha   90.00
_cell.angle_beta   90.00
_cell.angle_gamma   90.00
#
_symmetry.space_group_name_H-M   'P 1'
#
loop_
_entity.id
_entity.type
_entity.pdbx_description
1 polymer ?
#
loop_
_entity_poly.entity_id
_entity_poly.type
_entity_poly.pdbx_seq_one_letter_code
_entity_poly.pdbx_strand_id
1 'polypeptide(L)'
;MARQVQYHALPRGKIFCINDAITVSSLYVISGEVRYYTISADGRDTMLYRLHRGQYTSFLETKLYTNPNYSLTMQAEQPSEVYAISP
;
A
#
# COMPACT_ATOMS: atom_id res chain seq x y z
N MET A 1 -7.06 -21.19 9.27
CA MET A 1 -7.41 -19.82 9.72
C MET A 1 -8.07 -19.11 8.56
N ALA A 2 -9.21 -18.45 8.78
CA ALA A 2 -9.93 -17.73 7.73
C ALA A 2 -9.30 -16.34 7.57
N ARG A 3 -8.87 -16.00 6.35
CA ARG A 3 -8.30 -14.68 6.04
C ARG A 3 -9.36 -13.61 6.24
N GLN A 4 -9.03 -12.53 6.94
CA GLN A 4 -9.94 -11.41 7.08
C GLN A 4 -9.79 -10.48 5.87
N VAL A 5 -10.89 -10.27 5.13
CA VAL A 5 -10.95 -9.31 4.02
C VAL A 5 -11.72 -8.08 4.48
N GLN A 6 -11.10 -6.92 4.38
CA GLN A 6 -11.69 -5.63 4.75
C GLN A 6 -11.76 -4.72 3.51
N TYR A 7 -12.92 -4.10 3.32
CA TYR A 7 -13.12 -3.11 2.27
C TYR A 7 -12.70 -1.71 2.75
N HIS A 8 -12.02 -0.96 1.89
CA HIS A 8 -11.68 0.43 2.14
C HIS A 8 -11.95 1.32 0.93
N ALA A 9 -12.69 2.41 1.16
CA ALA A 9 -12.76 3.54 0.26
C ALA A 9 -11.68 4.55 0.65
N LEU A 10 -10.78 4.87 -0.27
CA LEU A 10 -9.63 5.75 -0.09
C LEU A 10 -9.87 7.05 -0.86
N PRO A 11 -10.10 8.19 -0.18
CA PRO A 11 -10.13 9.47 -0.86
C PRO A 11 -8.73 9.81 -1.42
N ARG A 12 -8.69 10.71 -2.41
CA ARG A 12 -7.43 11.22 -2.95
C ARG A 12 -6.52 11.73 -1.83
N GLY A 13 -5.26 11.34 -1.88
CA GLY A 13 -4.23 11.69 -0.91
C GLY A 13 -4.20 10.81 0.33
N LYS A 14 -5.18 9.92 0.55
CA LYS A 14 -5.20 9.03 1.72
C LYS A 14 -3.97 8.12 1.74
N ILE A 15 -3.23 8.19 2.83
CA ILE A 15 -2.15 7.27 3.16
C ILE A 15 -2.75 6.12 3.99
N PHE A 16 -2.42 4.89 3.62
CA PHE A 16 -2.99 3.69 4.24
C PHE A 16 -1.95 2.82 4.96
N CYS A 17 -0.72 2.76 4.44
CA CYS A 17 0.37 2.03 5.09
C CYS A 17 1.56 2.96 5.35
N ILE A 18 2.02 2.97 6.60
CA ILE A 18 3.33 3.47 7.03
C ILE A 18 3.88 2.36 7.93
N ASN A 19 4.93 1.68 7.47
CA ASN A 19 5.78 0.62 8.04
C ASN A 19 5.41 -0.16 9.33
N ASP A 20 4.78 0.44 10.34
CA ASP A 20 4.56 -0.18 11.66
C ASP A 20 3.17 -0.84 11.84
N ALA A 21 2.26 -0.65 10.86
CA ALA A 21 0.87 -1.12 10.95
C ALA A 21 0.52 -2.23 9.94
N ILE A 22 1.51 -2.94 9.38
CA ILE A 22 1.25 -3.95 8.35
C ILE A 22 0.81 -5.28 9.01
N THR A 23 -0.41 -5.28 9.54
CA THR A 23 -1.22 -6.49 9.78
C THR A 23 -1.87 -6.97 8.48
N VAL A 24 -1.80 -6.17 7.41
CA VAL A 24 -2.35 -6.47 6.08
C VAL A 24 -1.34 -7.27 5.27
N SER A 25 -1.67 -8.52 4.95
CA SER A 25 -0.82 -9.42 4.17
C SER A 25 -0.85 -9.13 2.67
N SER A 26 -1.94 -8.57 2.14
CA SER A 26 -2.10 -8.26 0.72
C SER A 26 -3.17 -7.19 0.48
N LEU A 27 -3.07 -6.50 -0.65
CA LEU A 27 -4.07 -5.52 -1.09
C LEU A 27 -4.45 -5.76 -2.54
N TYR A 28 -5.74 -5.69 -2.84
CA TYR A 28 -6.31 -5.80 -4.19
C TYR A 28 -7.07 -4.52 -4.54
N VAL A 29 -6.84 -3.98 -5.74
CA VAL A 29 -7.47 -2.74 -6.21
C VAL A 29 -8.78 -3.04 -6.95
N ILE A 30 -9.89 -2.58 -6.40
CA ILE A 30 -11.25 -2.74 -6.96
C ILE A 30 -11.50 -1.67 -8.02
N SER A 31 -11.13 -0.43 -7.71
CA SER A 31 -11.29 0.74 -8.58
C SER A 31 -10.25 1.82 -8.23
N GLY A 32 -10.01 2.74 -9.17
CA GLY A 32 -9.01 3.80 -9.01
C GLY A 32 -7.57 3.31 -9.20
N GLU A 33 -6.63 3.99 -8.53
CA GLU A 33 -5.22 3.65 -8.53
C GLU A 33 -4.54 4.01 -7.21
N VAL A 34 -3.59 3.19 -6.80
CA VAL A 34 -2.74 3.46 -5.63
C VAL A 34 -1.29 3.45 -6.06
N ARG A 35 -0.51 4.39 -5.54
CA ARG A 35 0.93 4.42 -5.70
C ARG A 35 1.62 3.85 -4.47
N TYR A 36 2.74 3.19 -4.73
CA TYR A 36 3.70 2.76 -3.73
C TYR A 36 4.99 3.55 -3.96
N TYR A 37 5.45 4.19 -2.91
CA TYR A 37 6.65 5.02 -2.94
C TYR A 37 7.42 4.87 -1.65
N THR A 38 8.70 5.26 -1.70
CA THR A 38 9.54 5.32 -0.52
C THR A 38 9.95 6.75 -0.19
N ILE A 39 10.06 7.04 1.09
CA ILE A 39 10.62 8.29 1.60
C ILE A 39 11.99 7.96 2.20
N SER A 40 13.04 8.55 1.63
CA SER A 40 14.41 8.46 2.15
C SER A 40 14.59 9.30 3.42
N ALA A 41 15.69 9.06 4.15
CA ALA A 41 16.01 9.80 5.37
C ALA A 41 16.12 11.33 5.18
N ASP A 42 16.45 11.80 3.98
CA ASP A 42 16.48 13.23 3.62
C ASP A 42 15.13 13.77 3.12
N GLY A 43 14.06 12.97 3.19
CA GLY A 43 12.68 13.37 2.90
C GLY A 43 12.28 13.33 1.42
N ARG A 44 13.08 12.70 0.54
CA ARG A 44 12.73 12.60 -0.88
C ARG A 44 11.76 11.45 -1.14
N ASP A 45 10.67 11.76 -1.85
CA ASP A 45 9.71 10.78 -2.36
C ASP A 45 10.26 10.15 -3.65
N THR A 46 10.43 8.82 -3.64
CA THR A 46 10.75 8.02 -4.83
C THR A 46 9.64 7.02 -5.10
N MET A 47 8.92 7.22 -6.22
CA MET A 47 7.89 6.29 -6.68
C MET A 47 8.53 4.94 -7.08
N LEU A 48 7.97 3.84 -6.57
CA LEU A 48 8.39 2.49 -6.91
C LEU A 48 7.51 1.91 -8.02
N TYR A 49 6.19 1.87 -7.78
CA TYR A 49 5.22 1.36 -8.74
C TYR A 49 3.80 1.85 -8.43
N ARG A 50 2.89 1.63 -9.39
CA ARG A 50 1.45 1.86 -9.24
C ARG A 50 0.69 0.56 -9.40
N LEU A 51 -0.42 0.45 -8.68
CA LEU A 51 -1.41 -0.59 -8.89
C LEU A 51 -2.69 0.03 -9.43
N HIS A 52 -3.19 -0.56 -10.50
CA HIS A 52 -4.45 -0.24 -11.15
C HIS A 52 -5.52 -1.27 -10.79
N ARG A 53 -6.76 -0.98 -11.15
CA ARG A 53 -7.89 -1.90 -11.04
C ARG A 53 -7.54 -3.32 -11.49
N GLY A 54 -7.87 -4.30 -10.66
CA GLY A 54 -7.64 -5.73 -10.92
C GLY A 54 -6.26 -6.23 -10.50
N GLN A 55 -5.34 -5.33 -10.14
CA GLN A 55 -4.01 -5.69 -9.66
C GLN A 55 -4.00 -5.83 -8.13
N TYR A 56 -3.03 -6.58 -7.64
CA TYR A 56 -2.80 -6.77 -6.22
C TYR A 56 -1.32 -6.72 -5.90
N THR A 57 -1.01 -6.54 -4.63
CA THR A 57 0.34 -6.73 -4.09
C THR A 57 0.25 -7.51 -2.80
N SER A 58 1.28 -8.32 -2.53
CA SER A 58 1.48 -8.93 -1.23
C SER A 58 2.48 -8.09 -0.45
N PHE A 59 2.10 -7.69 0.78
CA PHE A 59 3.02 -6.97 1.65
C PHE A 59 4.11 -7.88 2.24
N LEU A 60 4.15 -9.18 1.90
CA LEU A 60 5.29 -10.03 2.22
C LEU A 60 6.55 -9.58 1.45
N GLU A 61 6.36 -8.93 0.29
CA GLU A 61 7.45 -8.38 -0.54
C GLU A 61 7.98 -7.04 0.00
N THR A 62 7.29 -6.38 0.95
CA THR A 62 7.75 -5.08 1.48
C THR A 62 9.07 -5.16 2.21
N LYS A 63 9.41 -6.31 2.79
CA LYS A 63 10.73 -6.53 3.41
C LYS A 63 11.90 -6.31 2.44
N LEU A 64 11.67 -6.43 1.13
CA LEU A 64 12.67 -6.13 0.10
C LEU A 64 12.89 -4.62 -0.09
N TYR A 65 11.88 -3.81 0.22
CA TYR A 65 11.88 -2.35 0.04
C TYR A 65 12.05 -1.58 1.36
N THR A 66 11.80 -2.22 2.51
CA THR A 66 11.98 -1.65 3.84
C THR A 66 13.39 -1.93 4.35
N ASN A 67 14.31 -1.02 4.07
CA ASN A 67 15.56 -0.86 4.82
C ASN A 67 15.29 0.16 5.95
N PRO A 68 15.97 0.12 7.11
CA PRO A 68 15.81 1.13 8.17
C PRO A 68 15.89 2.59 7.72
N ASN A 69 16.48 2.88 6.56
CA ASN A 69 16.56 4.22 5.98
C ASN A 69 15.41 4.59 5.02
N TYR A 70 14.45 3.69 4.79
CA TYR A 70 13.41 3.83 3.78
C TYR A 70 12.04 3.38 4.31
N SER A 71 11.07 4.28 4.26
CA SER A 71 9.68 3.96 4.61
C SER A 71 8.87 3.65 3.37
N LEU A 72 8.21 2.49 3.30
CA LEU A 72 7.28 2.20 2.20
C LEU A 72 5.92 2.79 2.54
N THR A 73 5.41 3.61 1.62
CA THR A 73 4.13 4.28 1.77
C THR A 73 3.20 3.94 0.62
N MET A 74 1.96 3.57 0.96
CA MET A 74 0.87 3.46 -0.02
C MET A 74 -0.03 4.68 0.07
N GLN A 75 -0.31 5.30 -1.07
CA GLN A 75 -1.22 6.44 -1.18
C GLN A 75 -2.15 6.32 -2.39
N ALA A 76 -3.41 6.71 -2.21
CA ALA A 76 -4.35 6.84 -3.31
C ALA A 76 -4.14 8.19 -4.03
N GLU A 77 -3.74 8.19 -5.30
CA GLU A 77 -3.55 9.43 -6.08
C GLU A 77 -4.88 10.03 -6.57
N GLN A 78 -5.92 9.20 -6.57
CA GLN A 78 -7.31 9.52 -6.88
C GLN A 78 -8.25 8.72 -5.96
N PRO A 79 -9.55 9.03 -5.89
CA PRO A 79 -10.51 8.19 -5.18
C PRO A 79 -10.40 6.74 -5.66
N SER A 80 -10.14 5.83 -4.72
CA SER A 80 -9.84 4.42 -5.01
C SER A 80 -10.49 3.50 -4.00
N GLU A 81 -10.79 2.28 -4.42
CA GLU A 81 -11.40 1.26 -3.56
C GLU A 81 -10.52 0.03 -3.55
N VAL A 82 -10.28 -0.52 -2.36
CA VAL A 82 -9.36 -1.64 -2.17
C VAL A 82 -9.92 -2.66 -1.20
N TYR A 83 -9.50 -3.91 -1.38
CA TYR A 83 -9.60 -4.93 -0.33
C TYR A 83 -8.24 -5.09 0.35
N ALA A 84 -8.21 -4.88 1.66
CA ALA A 84 -7.09 -5.25 2.52
C ALA A 84 -7.33 -6.67 3.05
N ILE A 85 -6.35 -7.55 2.87
CA ILE A 85 -6.44 -8.96 3.24
C ILE A 85 -5.42 -9.22 4.34
N SER A 86 -5.88 -9.60 5.51
CA SER A 86 -5.05 -9.94 6.67
C SER A 86 -5.07 -11.46 6.94
N PRO A 87 -4.01 -12.02 7.56
CA PRO A 87 -3.95 -13.43 7.93
C PRO A 87 -5.11 -13.89 8.82
#